data_AF-A0A7C1K2T1-F1
#
_entry.id   AF-A0A7C1K2T1-F1
#
_cell.length_a   1.000
_cell.length_b   1.000
_cell.length_c   1.000
_cell.angle_alpha   90.00
_cell.angle_beta   90.00
_cell.angle_gamma   90.00
#
_symmetry.space_group_name_H-M   'P 1'
#
loop_
_entity.id
_entity.type
_entity.pdbx_description
1 polymer ?
#
loop_
_entity_poly.entity_id
_entity_poly.type
_entity_poly.pdbx_seq_one_letter_code
_entity_poly.pdbx_strand_id
1 'polypeptide(L)'
;MVGRIPLSAIKDLAVLFPGDLHDLAVFLLKAYDARDREANAQNPRVLIGPTRPTLHGLAAQYARVTDIPLSRVEEELAKAGFALGGIVDFDPADSANEEALTPQPT
;
A
#
# COMPACT_ATOMS: atom_id res chain seq x y z
N MET A 1 -14.81 -5.93 10.13
CA MET A 1 -14.73 -5.35 8.78
C MET A 1 -13.27 -5.02 8.50
N VAL A 2 -12.76 -5.39 7.33
CA VAL A 2 -11.44 -4.95 6.88
C VAL A 2 -11.57 -3.49 6.44
N GLY A 3 -10.97 -2.57 7.19
CA GLY A 3 -10.97 -1.15 6.87
C GLY A 3 -9.88 -0.78 5.87
N ARG A 4 -10.13 0.23 5.04
CA ARG A 4 -9.05 0.90 4.29
C ARG A 4 -8.29 1.84 5.22
N ILE A 5 -6.97 1.82 5.08
CA ILE A 5 -6.04 2.65 5.83
C ILE A 5 -5.37 3.57 4.80
N PRO A 6 -5.64 4.87 4.85
CA PRO A 6 -5.00 5.81 3.94
C PRO A 6 -3.50 5.90 4.24
N LEU A 7 -2.67 6.07 3.22
CA LEU A 7 -1.22 6.23 3.36
C LEU A 7 -0.84 7.29 4.39
N SER A 8 -1.52 8.44 4.38
CA SER A 8 -1.28 9.51 5.35
C SER A 8 -1.41 9.07 6.82
N ALA A 9 -2.20 8.04 7.12
CA ALA A 9 -2.38 7.56 8.49
C ALA A 9 -1.10 6.95 9.06
N ILE A 10 -0.21 6.40 8.22
CA ILE A 10 1.05 5.77 8.67
C ILE A 10 2.27 6.66 8.44
N LYS A 11 2.08 7.92 8.03
CA LYS A 11 3.16 8.84 7.63
C LYS A 11 4.19 9.10 8.74
N ASP A 12 3.74 9.20 9.98
CA ASP A 12 4.60 9.53 11.13
C ASP A 12 5.03 8.29 11.92
N LEU A 13 4.69 7.08 11.45
CA LEU A 13 5.10 5.84 12.10
C LEU A 13 6.60 5.61 11.90
N ALA A 14 7.27 5.15 12.96
CA ALA A 14 8.72 4.94 12.97
C ALA A 14 9.04 3.55 13.52
N VAL A 15 9.48 2.63 12.65
CA VAL A 15 10.01 1.33 13.09
C VAL A 15 11.52 1.44 13.35
N LEU A 16 12.24 2.00 12.38
CA LEU A 16 13.65 2.39 12.44
C LEU A 16 13.80 3.90 12.47
N PHE A 17 13.07 4.61 11.62
CA PHE A 17 13.08 6.06 11.51
C PHE A 17 11.71 6.58 11.04
N PRO A 18 11.36 7.84 11.32
CA PRO A 18 10.05 8.38 10.95
C PRO A 18 9.77 8.27 9.45
N GLY A 19 8.61 7.70 9.10
CA GLY A 19 8.12 7.58 7.73
C GLY A 19 8.65 6.37 6.96
N ASP A 20 9.46 5.52 7.57
CA ASP A 20 10.07 4.36 6.91
C ASP A 20 9.04 3.39 6.30
N LEU A 21 8.00 3.06 7.06
CA LEU A 21 6.94 2.17 6.62
C LEU A 21 6.05 2.83 5.55
N HIS A 22 5.82 4.14 5.68
CA HIS A 22 5.10 4.94 4.69
C HIS A 22 5.83 4.94 3.34
N ASP A 23 7.14 5.17 3.33
CA ASP A 23 7.92 5.21 2.09
C ASP A 23 7.94 3.86 1.37
N LEU A 24 8.04 2.76 2.13
CA LEU A 24 7.89 1.42 1.56
C LEU A 24 6.48 1.20 1.00
N ALA A 25 5.43 1.64 1.70
CA ALA A 25 4.06 1.51 1.24
C ALA A 25 3.83 2.28 -0.07
N VAL A 26 4.34 3.51 -0.18
CA VAL A 26 4.29 4.32 -1.41
C VAL A 26 4.96 3.57 -2.57
N PHE A 27 6.15 3.01 -2.35
CA PHE A 27 6.86 2.25 -3.38
C PHE A 27 6.05 1.02 -3.83
N LEU A 28 5.54 0.22 -2.89
CA LEU A 28 4.79 -0.99 -3.19
C LEU A 28 3.48 -0.71 -3.94
N LEU A 29 2.75 0.33 -3.53
CA LEU A 29 1.51 0.73 -4.22
C LEU A 29 1.78 1.12 -5.67
N LYS A 30 2.79 1.97 -5.93
CA LYS A 30 3.19 2.33 -7.30
C LYS A 30 3.63 1.12 -8.12
N ALA A 31 4.39 0.20 -7.50
CA ALA A 31 4.85 -1.02 -8.17
C ALA A 31 3.67 -1.95 -8.51
N TYR A 32 2.69 -2.06 -7.62
CA TYR A 32 1.48 -2.84 -7.86
C TYR A 32 0.62 -2.22 -8.96
N ASP A 33 0.39 -0.91 -8.94
CA ASP A 33 -0.37 -0.24 -10.00
C ASP A 33 0.33 -0.35 -11.36
N ALA A 34 1.66 -0.27 -11.41
CA ALA A 34 2.41 -0.50 -12.64
C ALA A 34 2.25 -1.93 -13.15
N ARG A 35 2.39 -2.93 -12.27
CA ARG A 35 2.23 -4.36 -12.61
C ARG A 35 0.81 -4.68 -13.06
N ASP A 36 -0.19 -4.14 -12.38
CA ASP A 36 -1.60 -4.38 -12.69
C ASP A 36 -1.96 -3.77 -14.05
N ARG A 37 -1.45 -2.57 -14.37
CA ARG A 37 -1.56 -1.98 -15.72
C ARG A 37 -0.91 -2.84 -16.79
N GLU A 38 0.29 -3.36 -16.55
CA GLU A 38 0.98 -4.22 -17.50
C GLU A 38 0.21 -5.54 -17.73
N ALA A 39 -0.28 -6.16 -16.65
CA ALA A 39 -1.07 -7.38 -16.74
C ALA A 39 -2.39 -7.19 -17.51
N ASN A 40 -3.06 -6.06 -17.31
CA ASN A 40 -4.27 -5.67 -18.04
C ASN A 40 -3.99 -5.40 -19.53
N ALA A 41 -2.86 -4.77 -19.86
CA ALA A 41 -2.44 -4.54 -21.24
C ALA A 41 -2.16 -5.86 -21.99
N GLN A 42 -1.62 -6.86 -21.29
CA GLN A 42 -1.35 -8.19 -21.85
C GLN A 42 -2.61 -9.07 -21.94
N ASN A 43 -3.64 -8.83 -21.12
CA ASN A 43 -4.83 -9.69 -21.01
C ASN A 43 -6.14 -8.89 -21.13
N PRO A 44 -6.50 -8.39 -22.33
CA PRO A 44 -7.66 -7.50 -22.51
C PRO A 44 -9.03 -8.15 -22.23
N ARG A 45 -9.09 -9.47 -21.99
CA ARG A 45 -10.31 -10.20 -21.64
C ARG A 45 -10.57 -10.30 -20.13
N VAL A 46 -9.58 -9.97 -19.31
CA VAL A 46 -9.66 -10.05 -17.84
C VAL A 46 -9.13 -8.76 -17.26
N LEU A 47 -10.01 -7.97 -16.64
CA LEU A 47 -9.61 -6.77 -15.91
C LEU A 47 -9.22 -7.16 -14.49
N ILE A 48 -7.94 -7.02 -14.18
CA ILE A 48 -7.38 -7.14 -12.84
C ILE A 48 -7.61 -5.81 -12.13
N GLY A 49 -8.33 -5.86 -11.00
CA GLY A 49 -8.51 -4.72 -10.11
C GLY A 49 -7.23 -4.36 -9.33
N PRO A 50 -7.20 -3.21 -8.66
CA PRO A 50 -6.01 -2.72 -7.97
C PRO A 50 -5.56 -3.69 -6.86
N THR A 51 -4.32 -4.15 -6.94
CA THR A 51 -3.67 -4.94 -5.91
C THR A 51 -3.23 -4.02 -4.78
N ARG A 52 -3.65 -4.33 -3.54
CA ARG A 52 -3.31 -3.54 -2.35
C ARG A 52 -2.79 -4.45 -1.23
N PRO A 53 -1.70 -4.09 -0.54
CA PRO A 53 -1.23 -4.86 0.60
C PRO A 53 -2.13 -4.63 1.82
N THR A 54 -2.27 -5.65 2.65
CA THR A 54 -2.70 -5.44 4.04
C THR A 54 -1.54 -4.84 4.84
N LEU A 55 -1.81 -4.25 6.01
CA LEU A 55 -0.76 -3.83 6.93
C LEU A 55 0.15 -4.98 7.37
N HIS A 56 -0.42 -6.18 7.58
CA HIS A 56 0.38 -7.37 7.82
C HIS A 56 1.30 -7.69 6.62
N GLY A 57 0.79 -7.60 5.39
CA GLY A 57 1.58 -7.80 4.19
C GLY A 57 2.69 -6.76 4.04
N LEU A 58 2.41 -5.50 4.35
CA LEU A 58 3.39 -4.42 4.38
C LEU A 58 4.47 -4.67 5.44
N ALA A 59 4.07 -5.06 6.66
CA ALA A 59 4.99 -5.40 7.75
C ALA A 59 5.91 -6.57 7.38
N ALA A 60 5.38 -7.60 6.72
CA ALA A 60 6.16 -8.74 6.24
C ALA A 60 7.21 -8.34 5.19
N GLN A 61 6.85 -7.44 4.25
CA GLN A 61 7.83 -6.92 3.29
C GLN A 61 8.89 -6.06 3.96
N TYR A 62 8.49 -5.21 4.91
CA TYR A 62 9.41 -4.36 5.66
C TYR A 62 10.42 -5.18 6.46
N ALA A 63 9.93 -6.18 7.21
CA ALA A 63 10.76 -7.12 7.98
C ALA A 63 11.78 -7.82 7.08
N ARG A 64 11.35 -8.27 5.90
CA ARG A 64 12.23 -8.94 4.93
C ARG A 64 13.35 -8.04 4.41
N VAL A 65 13.07 -6.76 4.15
CA VAL A 65 14.07 -5.82 3.59
C VAL A 65 15.04 -5.30 4.65
N THR A 66 14.59 -5.18 5.90
CA THR A 66 15.35 -4.56 6.99
C THR A 66 16.00 -5.56 7.95
N ASP A 67 15.69 -6.85 7.82
CA ASP A 67 16.09 -7.91 8.76
C ASP A 67 15.59 -7.66 10.21
N ILE A 68 14.53 -6.88 10.35
CA ILE A 68 13.85 -6.67 11.63
C ILE A 68 12.82 -7.79 11.85
N PRO A 69 12.69 -8.34 13.06
CA PRO A 69 11.66 -9.31 13.37
C PRO A 69 10.26 -8.79 13.01
N LEU A 70 9.48 -9.58 12.27
CA LEU A 70 8.10 -9.23 11.89
C LEU A 70 7.25 -8.84 13.10
N SER A 71 7.36 -9.58 14.20
CA SER A 71 6.62 -9.30 15.44
C SER A 71 6.88 -7.88 15.97
N ARG A 72 8.10 -7.36 15.83
CA ARG A 72 8.43 -5.99 16.24
C ARG A 72 7.71 -4.96 15.37
N VAL A 73 7.64 -5.18 14.06
CA VAL A 73 6.93 -4.29 13.14
C VAL A 73 5.42 -4.29 13.44
N GLU A 74 4.86 -5.48 13.69
CA GLU A 74 3.46 -5.65 14.05
C GLU A 74 3.10 -5.01 15.40
N GLU A 75 4.00 -5.10 16.39
CA GLU A 75 3.85 -4.44 17.68
C GLU A 75 3.80 -2.92 17.53
N GLU A 76 4.65 -2.31 16.69
CA GLU A 76 4.60 -0.85 16.45
C GLU A 76 3.29 -0.43 15.77
N LEU A 77 2.82 -1.21 14.80
CA LEU A 77 1.52 -0.97 14.15
C LEU A 77 0.36 -1.10 15.13
N ALA A 78 0.39 -2.11 16.01
CA ALA A 78 -0.63 -2.30 17.03
C ALA A 78 -0.62 -1.18 18.09
N LYS A 79 0.57 -0.74 18.53
CA LYS A 79 0.74 0.41 19.45
C LYS A 79 0.20 1.70 18.86
N ALA A 80 0.34 1.89 17.55
CA ALA A 80 -0.25 3.01 16.82
C ALA A 80 -1.77 2.89 16.59
N GLY A 81 -2.40 1.80 17.05
CA GLY A 81 -3.86 1.60 16.99
C GLY A 81 -4.36 1.00 15.68
N PHE A 82 -3.46 0.48 14.83
CA PHE A 82 -3.87 -0.10 13.55
C PHE A 82 -4.25 -1.58 13.67
N ALA A 83 -5.28 -1.96 12.90
CA ALA A 83 -5.61 -3.36 12.68
C ALA A 83 -4.76 -3.92 11.54
N LEU A 84 -3.98 -4.97 11.80
CA LEU A 84 -3.06 -5.58 10.81
C LEU A 84 -3.76 -6.10 9.54
N GLY A 85 -5.05 -6.44 9.64
CA GLY A 85 -5.86 -6.82 8.48
C GLY A 85 -6.28 -5.67 7.58
N GLY A 86 -6.06 -4.41 7.98
CA GLY A 86 -6.44 -3.23 7.20
C GLY A 86 -5.69 -3.14 5.88
N ILE A 87 -6.38 -2.74 4.82
CA ILE A 87 -5.82 -2.60 3.47
C ILE A 87 -5.23 -1.21 3.33
N VAL A 88 -3.95 -1.12 2.99
CA VAL A 88 -3.26 0.15 2.75
C VAL A 88 -3.52 0.62 1.33
N ASP A 89 -3.90 1.87 1.16
CA ASP A 89 -4.21 2.47 -0.14
C ASP A 89 -3.80 3.96 -0.16
N PHE A 90 -3.74 4.56 -1.36
CA PHE A 90 -3.54 6.00 -1.48
C PHE A 90 -4.65 6.77 -0.78
N ASP A 91 -4.32 7.97 -0.33
CA ASP A 91 -5.30 8.90 0.20
C ASP A 91 -6.43 9.14 -0.82
N PRO A 92 -7.68 9.30 -0.36
CA PRO A 92 -8.82 9.53 -1.26
C PRO A 92 -8.64 10.73 -2.19
N ALA A 93 -7.93 11.77 -1.73
CA ALA A 93 -7.63 12.96 -2.52
C ALA A 93 -6.62 12.72 -3.64
N ASP A 94 -5.72 11.74 -3.49
CA ASP A 94 -4.72 11.37 -4.49
C ASP A 94 -5.29 10.42 -5.54
N SER A 95 -6.22 9.53 -5.14
CA SER A 95 -6.91 8.60 -6.05
C SER A 95 -7.77 9.32 -7.11
N ALA A 96 -8.35 10.49 -6.78
CA ALA A 96 -9.21 11.25 -7.69
C ALA A 96 -8.44 11.94 -8.84
N ASN A 97 -7.14 12.18 -8.67
CA ASN A 97 -6.31 12.83 -9.68
C ASN A 97 -5.78 11.87 -10.77
N GLU A 98 -5.74 10.56 -10.51
CA GLU A 98 -5.33 9.57 -11.52
C GLU A 98 -6.46 9.24 -12.51
N GLU A 99 -7.73 9.24 -12.09
CA GLU A 99 -8.86 9.04 -13.00
C GLU A 99 -9.00 10.17 -14.03
N ALA A 100 -8.70 11.42 -13.64
CA ALA A 100 -8.75 12.59 -14.51
C ALA A 100 -7.69 12.61 -15.64
N LEU A 101 -6.68 11.73 -15.59
CA LEU A 101 -5.62 11.65 -16.59
C LEU A 101 -5.81 10.52 -17.62
N THR A 102 -6.90 9.74 -17.55
CA THR A 102 -7.22 8.79 -18.61
C THR A 102 -7.80 9.51 -19.83
N PRO A 103 -7.14 9.47 -21.00
CA PRO A 103 -7.73 10.04 -22.21
C PRO A 103 -8.97 9.24 -22.60
N GLN A 104 -10.09 9.95 -22.75
CA GLN A 104 -11.32 9.43 -23.34
C GLN A 104 -11.00 8.91 -24.75
N PRO A 105 -11.37 7.66 -25.10
CA PRO A 105 -11.22 7.18 -26.47
C PRO A 105 -12.16 7.97 -27.39
N THR A 106 -11.59 8.63 -28.40
CA THR A 106 -12.31 9.24 -29.53
C THR A 106 -12.94 8.20 -30.44
#